data_AF-A0A9E5FGU0-F1
#
_entry.id   AF-A0A9E5FGU0-F1
#
_cell.length_a   1.000
_cell.length_b   1.000
_cell.length_c   1.000
_cell.angle_alpha   90.00
_cell.angle_beta   90.00
_cell.angle_gamma   90.00
#
_symmetry.space_group_name_H-M   'P 1'
#
loop_
_entity.id
_entity.type
_entity.pdbx_description
1 polymer ?
#
loop_
_entity_poly.entity_id
_entity_poly.type
_entity_poly.pdbx_seq_one_letter_code
_entity_poly.pdbx_strand_id
1 'polypeptide(L)'
;HVDGFRFDLATELTRNSQKDVDLEGGFITATTQDQVLRQVKLIAEPWDIGHNGYQVGSFPEPWSEWNDQFRDTVRDFWRGMSGGVAELGWRLTGSADLYWDQMNGPRASINFITAHDGFTLHDLVAYNDKHNLANGEENRDGADTNRSWNCGVEGETDDPAILELRRRQMRNLIATTFLSAGTPMLLGGDEVGRSQQGNNNAYCQNNEIAWNHWKFTQEQQNTYDFVRHVIHIRQEHSVFQRNGYLNGKNVDFVNVPDIAWFRADGEIFTPEDWESPNTRQIGVYLAGAVRSHNRHDLVDNGFYWFLNSSAEEVEVTLPNGEFASEYLLRFNTADELHWQGTEPIAAKTKVVLKPWASALWMVTRRD
;
A
#
# COMPACT_ATOMS: atom_id res chain seq x y z
N HIS A 1 15.55 -18.63 -18.03
CA HIS A 1 15.18 -17.38 -18.72
C HIS A 1 14.56 -16.48 -17.67
N VAL A 2 15.08 -15.26 -17.48
CA VAL A 2 14.59 -14.30 -16.48
C VAL A 2 13.66 -13.30 -17.18
N ASP A 3 12.57 -12.87 -16.52
CA ASP A 3 11.54 -11.99 -17.09
C ASP A 3 11.71 -10.49 -16.75
N GLY A 4 12.71 -10.16 -15.93
CA GLY A 4 13.00 -8.81 -15.48
C GLY A 4 13.99 -8.76 -14.32
N PHE A 5 14.35 -7.54 -13.93
CA PHE A 5 15.37 -7.27 -12.92
C PHE A 5 14.90 -6.16 -11.97
N ARG A 6 15.20 -6.31 -10.68
CA ARG A 6 15.22 -5.21 -9.70
C ARG A 6 16.67 -4.84 -9.46
N PHE A 7 17.04 -3.60 -9.78
CA PHE A 7 18.38 -3.07 -9.64
C PHE A 7 18.53 -2.45 -8.25
N ASP A 8 19.44 -3.01 -7.47
CA ASP A 8 19.87 -2.47 -6.18
C ASP A 8 20.66 -1.19 -6.37
N LEU A 9 20.37 -0.19 -5.53
CA LEU A 9 20.95 1.15 -5.60
C LEU A 9 21.09 1.67 -7.05
N ALA A 10 19.98 1.62 -7.80
CA ALA A 10 20.01 1.78 -9.25
C ALA A 10 20.61 3.12 -9.70
N THR A 11 20.49 4.17 -8.86
CA THR A 11 21.10 5.48 -9.12
C THR A 11 22.62 5.40 -9.31
N GLU A 12 23.31 4.50 -8.60
CA GLU A 12 24.77 4.36 -8.70
C GLU A 12 25.21 3.98 -10.13
N LEU A 13 24.40 3.19 -10.83
CA LEU A 13 24.65 2.77 -12.23
C LEU A 13 24.56 3.93 -13.23
N THR A 14 24.00 5.06 -12.80
CA THR A 14 23.78 6.25 -13.63
C THR A 14 24.82 7.34 -13.38
N ARG A 15 25.77 7.10 -12.45
CA ARG A 15 26.82 8.07 -12.15
C ARG A 15 27.83 8.18 -13.28
N ASN A 16 28.09 9.40 -13.73
CA ASN A 16 29.08 9.68 -14.76
C ASN A 16 30.51 9.76 -14.17
N SER A 17 31.51 10.07 -15.01
CA SER A 17 32.92 10.16 -14.55
C SER A 17 33.18 11.26 -13.51
N GLN A 18 32.28 12.25 -13.40
CA GLN A 18 32.34 13.31 -12.38
C GLN A 18 31.59 12.92 -11.09
N LYS A 19 31.02 11.70 -11.06
CA LYS A 19 30.16 11.17 -10.00
C LYS A 19 28.81 11.87 -9.87
N ASP A 20 28.40 12.65 -10.87
CA ASP A 20 27.05 13.21 -10.92
C ASP A 20 26.07 12.18 -11.49
N VAL A 21 24.83 12.23 -11.02
CA VAL A 21 23.72 11.41 -11.55
C VAL A 21 23.39 11.89 -12.96
N ASP A 22 23.38 10.95 -13.91
CA ASP A 22 23.06 11.20 -15.31
C ASP A 22 22.06 10.14 -15.82
N LEU A 23 20.76 10.47 -15.71
CA LEU A 23 19.66 9.61 -16.15
C LEU A 23 19.48 9.58 -17.68
N GLU A 24 20.26 10.36 -18.42
CA GLU A 24 20.37 10.29 -19.89
C GLU A 24 21.67 9.57 -20.31
N GLY A 25 22.45 9.09 -19.33
CA GLY A 25 23.77 8.52 -19.53
C GLY A 25 23.77 7.20 -20.30
N GLY A 26 24.98 6.71 -20.58
CA GLY A 26 25.20 5.54 -21.43
C GLY A 26 24.50 4.26 -20.95
N PHE A 27 24.41 4.04 -19.62
CA PHE A 27 23.73 2.86 -19.06
C PHE A 27 22.22 2.88 -19.36
N ILE A 28 21.55 3.99 -19.07
CA ILE A 28 20.12 4.14 -19.32
C ILE A 28 19.85 4.06 -20.82
N THR A 29 20.61 4.78 -21.64
CA THR A 29 20.49 4.71 -23.11
C THR A 29 20.64 3.28 -23.63
N ALA A 30 21.64 2.54 -23.13
CA ALA A 30 21.88 1.16 -23.55
C ALA A 30 20.72 0.23 -23.17
N THR A 31 20.22 0.31 -21.93
CA THR A 31 19.12 -0.54 -21.45
C THR A 31 17.80 -0.24 -22.15
N THR A 32 17.50 1.03 -22.44
CA THR A 32 16.25 1.45 -23.11
C THR A 32 16.26 1.18 -24.62
N GLN A 33 17.41 1.25 -25.31
CA GLN A 33 17.48 1.00 -26.76
C GLN A 33 17.65 -0.48 -27.13
N ASP A 34 18.22 -1.30 -26.24
CA ASP A 34 18.51 -2.70 -26.52
C ASP A 34 17.22 -3.49 -26.81
N GLN A 35 17.23 -4.31 -27.86
CA GLN A 35 16.04 -5.01 -28.35
C GLN A 35 15.53 -6.09 -27.39
N VAL A 36 16.39 -6.64 -26.54
CA VAL A 36 16.04 -7.66 -25.55
C VAL A 36 15.65 -7.00 -24.23
N LEU A 37 16.50 -6.09 -23.71
CA LEU A 37 16.31 -5.49 -22.40
C LEU A 37 15.08 -4.57 -22.32
N ARG A 38 14.72 -3.89 -23.42
CA ARG A 38 13.49 -3.07 -23.45
C ARG A 38 12.18 -3.86 -23.35
N GLN A 39 12.23 -5.19 -23.45
CA GLN A 39 11.06 -6.07 -23.40
C GLN A 39 10.87 -6.75 -22.05
N VAL A 40 11.87 -6.68 -21.15
CA VAL A 40 11.78 -7.24 -19.80
C VAL A 40 11.36 -6.17 -18.80
N LYS A 41 10.95 -6.58 -17.59
CA LYS A 41 10.61 -5.63 -16.53
C LYS A 41 11.88 -5.06 -15.91
N LEU A 42 11.98 -3.74 -15.81
CA LEU A 42 13.09 -3.05 -15.15
C LEU A 42 12.53 -2.31 -13.93
N ILE A 43 13.01 -2.66 -12.74
CA ILE A 43 12.61 -2.02 -11.48
C ILE A 43 13.84 -1.40 -10.84
N ALA A 44 13.79 -0.11 -10.54
CA ALA A 44 14.84 0.59 -9.82
C ALA A 44 14.56 0.62 -8.32
N GLU A 45 15.61 0.48 -7.51
CA GLU A 45 15.73 1.22 -6.26
C GLU A 45 16.25 2.62 -6.61
N PRO A 46 15.38 3.64 -6.68
CA PRO A 46 15.71 4.94 -7.27
C PRO A 46 16.48 5.84 -6.30
N TRP A 47 17.45 5.27 -5.58
CA TRP A 47 18.39 6.02 -4.75
C TRP A 47 19.73 5.32 -4.64
N ASP A 48 20.74 6.08 -4.21
CA ASP A 48 21.99 5.55 -3.66
C ASP A 48 22.43 6.39 -2.46
N ILE A 49 23.58 6.05 -1.86
CA ILE A 49 24.14 6.76 -0.68
C ILE A 49 24.94 8.02 -1.02
N GLY A 50 25.14 8.31 -2.31
CA GLY A 50 25.98 9.42 -2.78
C GLY A 50 25.25 10.76 -2.84
N HIS A 51 25.99 11.82 -3.14
CA HIS A 51 25.40 13.15 -3.32
C HIS A 51 24.36 13.13 -4.45
N ASN A 52 23.21 13.77 -4.20
CA ASN A 52 22.03 13.76 -5.06
C ASN A 52 21.56 12.35 -5.45
N GLY A 53 21.78 11.36 -4.58
CA GLY A 53 21.42 9.97 -4.83
C GLY A 53 19.92 9.72 -4.93
N TYR A 54 19.08 10.50 -4.23
CA TYR A 54 17.62 10.31 -4.24
C TYR A 54 16.98 10.77 -5.56
N GLN A 55 16.45 9.82 -6.33
CA GLN A 55 15.96 10.00 -7.71
C GLN A 55 14.53 9.43 -7.90
N VAL A 56 13.76 9.31 -6.82
CA VAL A 56 12.36 8.85 -6.89
C VAL A 56 11.56 9.73 -7.87
N GLY A 57 10.83 9.10 -8.78
CA GLY A 57 10.06 9.75 -9.85
C GLY A 57 10.87 10.11 -11.09
N SER A 58 12.20 9.96 -11.04
CA SER A 58 13.09 10.51 -12.08
C SER A 58 13.56 9.46 -13.09
N PHE A 59 13.44 8.15 -12.81
CA PHE A 59 13.90 7.14 -13.77
C PHE A 59 13.02 7.18 -15.03
N PRO A 60 13.63 7.11 -16.23
CA PRO A 60 12.86 7.20 -17.46
C PRO A 60 12.18 5.88 -17.78
N GLU A 61 11.34 5.89 -18.81
CA GLU A 61 10.78 4.66 -19.33
C GLU A 61 11.86 3.71 -19.90
N PRO A 62 11.66 2.39 -19.79
CA PRO A 62 10.44 1.68 -19.35
C PRO A 62 10.45 1.29 -17.86
N TRP A 63 11.20 2.01 -17.01
CA TRP A 63 11.42 1.61 -15.62
C TRP A 63 10.17 1.78 -14.75
N SER A 64 10.05 0.90 -13.75
CA SER A 64 9.24 1.11 -12.56
C SER A 64 10.17 1.35 -11.37
N GLU A 65 9.67 1.95 -10.30
CA GLU A 65 10.47 2.36 -9.16
C GLU A 65 9.87 1.86 -7.86
N TRP A 66 10.72 1.41 -6.94
CA TRP A 66 10.34 1.25 -5.54
C TRP A 66 9.91 2.60 -4.97
N ASN A 67 8.66 2.70 -4.51
CA ASN A 67 8.10 3.93 -3.97
C ASN A 67 8.21 3.94 -2.43
N ASP A 68 9.31 4.50 -1.91
CA ASP A 68 9.52 4.64 -0.47
C ASP A 68 8.59 5.69 0.17
N GLN A 69 8.11 6.67 -0.60
CA GLN A 69 7.10 7.61 -0.13
C GLN A 69 5.75 6.92 0.11
N PHE A 70 5.38 5.92 -0.71
CA PHE A 70 4.22 5.06 -0.44
C PHE A 70 4.41 4.33 0.90
N ARG A 71 5.57 3.66 1.05
CA ARG A 71 5.91 2.92 2.27
C ARG A 71 5.78 3.80 3.51
N ASP A 72 6.43 4.95 3.48
CA ASP A 72 6.55 5.85 4.62
C ASP A 72 5.23 6.51 4.99
N THR A 73 4.47 7.00 4.00
CA THR A 73 3.17 7.65 4.23
C THR A 73 2.14 6.67 4.77
N VAL A 74 2.07 5.45 4.22
CA VAL A 74 1.09 4.45 4.69
C VAL A 74 1.46 3.94 6.09
N ARG A 75 2.75 3.75 6.40
CA ARG A 75 3.21 3.45 7.76
C ARG A 75 2.83 4.56 8.74
N ASP A 76 3.07 5.82 8.39
CA ASP A 76 2.71 6.97 9.22
C ASP A 76 1.22 7.12 9.44
N PHE A 77 0.41 6.91 8.40
CA PHE A 77 -1.03 6.95 8.52
C PHE A 77 -1.52 5.93 9.54
N TRP A 78 -1.15 4.65 9.38
CA TRP A 78 -1.65 3.59 10.24
C TRP A 78 -1.13 3.61 11.68
N ARG A 79 0.05 4.20 11.93
CA ARG A 79 0.53 4.48 13.29
C ARG A 79 0.02 5.80 13.87
N GLY A 80 -0.84 6.52 13.15
CA GLY A 80 -1.47 7.78 13.58
C GLY A 80 -0.55 9.00 13.61
N MET A 81 0.60 8.91 12.95
CA MET A 81 1.64 9.95 12.93
C MET A 81 1.64 10.77 11.63
N SER A 82 0.68 10.57 10.74
CA SER A 82 0.54 11.38 9.53
C SER A 82 0.10 12.81 9.85
N GLY A 83 0.60 13.78 9.09
CA GLY A 83 0.18 15.19 9.16
C GLY A 83 -1.14 15.47 8.44
N GLY A 84 -2.12 14.56 8.49
CA GLY A 84 -3.35 14.59 7.69
C GLY A 84 -3.44 13.42 6.70
N VAL A 85 -4.28 13.57 5.66
CA VAL A 85 -4.58 12.49 4.69
C VAL A 85 -4.26 12.86 3.23
N ALA A 86 -3.82 14.09 2.94
CA ALA A 86 -3.50 14.52 1.57
C ALA A 86 -2.43 13.63 0.90
N GLU A 87 -1.32 13.39 1.59
CA GLU A 87 -0.26 12.50 1.08
C GLU A 87 -0.75 11.07 0.85
N LEU A 88 -1.62 10.58 1.73
CA LEU A 88 -2.24 9.27 1.57
C LEU A 88 -3.10 9.24 0.30
N GLY A 89 -3.84 10.31 0.00
CA GLY A 89 -4.62 10.45 -1.23
C GLY A 89 -3.79 10.21 -2.49
N TRP A 90 -2.59 10.81 -2.56
CA TRP A 90 -1.63 10.55 -3.63
C TRP A 90 -1.17 9.09 -3.68
N ARG A 91 -0.82 8.50 -2.53
CA ARG A 91 -0.36 7.10 -2.46
C ARG A 91 -1.43 6.12 -2.90
N LEU A 92 -2.69 6.32 -2.49
CA LEU A 92 -3.82 5.45 -2.86
C LEU A 92 -4.12 5.50 -4.36
N THR A 93 -3.82 6.63 -5.02
CA THR A 93 -4.15 6.89 -6.44
C THR A 93 -2.97 6.70 -7.39
N GLY A 94 -1.91 6.01 -6.95
CA GLY A 94 -0.79 5.62 -7.80
C GLY A 94 0.32 6.65 -7.89
N SER A 95 0.42 7.56 -6.91
CA SER A 95 1.47 8.57 -6.79
C SER A 95 1.65 9.40 -8.07
N ALA A 96 0.53 9.94 -8.57
CA ALA A 96 0.53 10.84 -9.71
C ALA A 96 1.45 12.06 -9.52
N ASP A 97 1.56 12.55 -8.29
CA ASP A 97 2.50 13.62 -7.92
C ASP A 97 3.97 13.29 -8.24
N LEU A 98 4.34 12.01 -8.30
CA LEU A 98 5.68 11.54 -8.67
C LEU A 98 5.77 11.09 -10.14
N TYR A 99 4.74 10.41 -10.64
CA TYR A 99 4.84 9.62 -11.88
C TYR A 99 3.88 10.07 -13.00
N TRP A 100 3.17 11.19 -12.85
CA TRP A 100 2.15 11.63 -13.81
C TRP A 100 2.65 11.68 -15.26
N ASP A 101 3.88 12.15 -15.45
CA ASP A 101 4.49 12.32 -16.78
C ASP A 101 5.03 11.01 -17.38
N GLN A 102 4.99 9.89 -16.65
CA GLN A 102 5.43 8.58 -17.15
C GLN A 102 4.30 7.86 -17.89
N MET A 103 4.56 7.34 -19.10
CA MET A 103 3.57 6.60 -19.91
C MET A 103 3.14 5.27 -19.28
N ASN A 104 3.92 4.71 -18.35
CA ASN A 104 3.55 3.54 -17.56
C ASN A 104 2.39 3.82 -16.58
N GLY A 105 2.04 5.09 -16.38
CA GLY A 105 0.98 5.53 -15.48
C GLY A 105 1.21 5.03 -14.05
N PRO A 106 0.15 4.66 -13.30
CA PRO A 106 0.28 4.14 -11.94
C PRO A 106 1.27 2.96 -11.80
N ARG A 107 1.49 2.17 -12.86
CA ARG A 107 2.37 0.99 -12.83
C ARG A 107 3.85 1.33 -12.69
N ALA A 108 4.23 2.59 -12.92
CA ALA A 108 5.55 3.10 -12.56
C ALA A 108 5.85 2.91 -11.08
N SER A 109 4.83 3.06 -10.22
CA SER A 109 4.96 2.90 -8.78
C SER A 109 4.93 1.43 -8.37
N ILE A 110 6.02 0.93 -7.79
CA ILE A 110 6.02 -0.31 -7.00
C ILE A 110 5.70 0.05 -5.55
N ASN A 111 4.45 -0.23 -5.14
CA ASN A 111 3.94 0.04 -3.80
C ASN A 111 4.33 -1.10 -2.86
N PHE A 112 4.97 -0.78 -1.73
CA PHE A 112 5.35 -1.76 -0.73
C PHE A 112 5.31 -1.14 0.66
N ILE A 113 5.07 -1.98 1.67
CA ILE A 113 5.15 -1.56 3.08
C ILE A 113 6.38 -2.13 3.75
N THR A 114 6.87 -3.28 3.31
CA THR A 114 7.99 -4.01 3.88
C THR A 114 8.83 -4.58 2.75
N ALA A 115 10.12 -4.73 3.03
CA ALA A 115 11.11 -5.28 2.11
C ALA A 115 12.13 -6.08 2.92
N HIS A 116 13.17 -6.58 2.27
CA HIS A 116 14.27 -7.23 2.99
C HIS A 116 15.03 -6.24 3.87
N ASP A 117 15.05 -4.95 3.50
CA ASP A 117 15.55 -3.87 4.34
C ASP A 117 14.49 -3.41 5.33
N GLY A 118 14.86 -3.35 6.60
CA GLY A 118 13.98 -2.95 7.69
C GLY A 118 13.20 -4.12 8.28
N PHE A 119 12.10 -3.79 8.96
CA PHE A 119 11.23 -4.79 9.58
C PHE A 119 10.39 -5.58 8.56
N THR A 120 10.10 -6.83 8.94
CA THR A 120 8.95 -7.59 8.42
C THR A 120 7.62 -6.94 8.81
N LEU A 121 6.51 -7.36 8.21
CA LEU A 121 5.20 -6.80 8.53
C LEU A 121 4.80 -7.03 9.98
N HIS A 122 5.12 -8.22 10.53
CA HIS A 122 4.88 -8.52 11.94
C HIS A 122 5.73 -7.62 12.84
N ASP A 123 7.03 -7.48 12.55
CA ASP A 123 7.92 -6.72 13.42
C ASP A 123 7.66 -5.22 13.35
N LEU A 124 7.17 -4.72 12.21
CA LEU A 124 6.72 -3.35 12.02
C LEU A 124 5.60 -2.95 13.01
N VAL A 125 4.79 -3.92 13.46
CA VAL A 125 3.69 -3.71 14.42
C VAL A 125 4.03 -4.22 15.83
N ALA A 126 5.22 -4.78 16.03
CA ALA A 126 5.64 -5.37 17.29
C ALA A 126 6.86 -4.68 17.93
N TYR A 127 7.60 -3.86 17.20
CA TYR A 127 8.83 -3.22 17.69
C TYR A 127 8.87 -1.73 17.33
N ASN A 128 9.28 -0.88 18.27
CA ASN A 128 9.61 0.51 18.03
C ASN A 128 11.11 0.68 17.75
N ASP A 129 11.96 -0.13 18.39
CA ASP A 129 13.41 -0.06 18.29
C ASP A 129 13.95 -1.27 17.53
N LYS A 130 15.13 -1.14 16.90
CA LYS A 130 15.83 -2.24 16.24
C LYS A 130 16.60 -3.10 17.26
N HIS A 131 16.59 -4.42 17.06
CA HIS A 131 17.22 -5.45 17.89
C HIS A 131 18.21 -6.28 17.05
N ASN A 132 19.19 -5.59 16.48
CA ASN A 132 20.22 -6.12 15.58
C ASN A 132 21.45 -6.68 16.33
N LEU A 133 21.38 -6.88 17.65
CA LEU A 133 22.51 -7.38 18.46
C LEU A 133 23.12 -8.69 17.93
N ALA A 134 22.29 -9.54 17.33
CA ALA A 134 22.72 -10.79 16.71
C ALA A 134 23.70 -10.60 15.53
N ASN A 135 23.77 -9.40 14.95
CA ASN A 135 24.65 -9.07 13.83
C ASN A 135 26.11 -8.82 14.27
N GLY A 136 26.36 -8.64 15.57
CA GLY A 136 27.72 -8.46 16.11
C GLY A 136 28.27 -7.04 15.99
N GLU A 137 27.45 -6.06 15.62
CA GLU A 137 27.83 -4.65 15.44
C GLU A 137 27.32 -3.73 16.57
N GLU A 138 27.03 -4.31 17.74
CA GLU A 138 26.53 -3.60 18.93
C GLU A 138 25.28 -2.75 18.63
N ASN A 139 24.37 -3.29 17.81
CA ASN A 139 23.13 -2.63 17.38
C ASN A 139 23.31 -1.33 16.56
N ARG A 140 24.51 -1.06 16.03
CA ARG A 140 24.77 0.16 15.23
C ARG A 140 24.21 0.07 13.82
N ASP A 141 24.17 -1.12 13.24
CA ASP A 141 23.74 -1.35 11.86
C ASP A 141 22.22 -1.29 11.71
N GLY A 142 21.73 -1.13 10.47
CA GLY A 142 20.30 -0.97 10.16
C GLY A 142 19.77 0.44 10.42
N ALA A 143 18.60 0.76 9.85
CA ALA A 143 17.98 2.08 10.00
C ALA A 143 17.45 2.31 11.42
N ASP A 144 17.62 3.52 11.96
CA ASP A 144 17.06 3.92 13.27
C ASP A 144 15.61 4.41 13.16
N THR A 145 15.16 4.81 11.97
CA THR A 145 13.82 5.34 11.74
C THR A 145 12.99 4.35 10.93
N ASN A 146 12.30 3.45 11.64
CA ASN A 146 11.51 2.40 10.97
C ASN A 146 10.07 2.79 10.67
N ARG A 147 9.58 3.89 11.24
CA ARG A 147 8.16 4.29 11.17
C ARG A 147 7.23 3.15 11.63
N SER A 148 7.64 2.43 12.66
CA SER A 148 6.92 1.30 13.26
C SER A 148 6.07 1.73 14.46
N TRP A 149 5.24 0.81 14.97
CA TRP A 149 4.52 0.96 16.22
C TRP A 149 4.30 -0.40 16.88
N ASN A 150 4.89 -0.61 18.05
CA ASN A 150 4.80 -1.87 18.80
C ASN A 150 3.41 -2.22 19.37
N CYS A 151 2.42 -1.35 19.17
CA CYS A 151 1.04 -1.50 19.64
C CYS A 151 0.88 -1.54 21.17
N GLY A 152 1.91 -1.12 21.92
CA GLY A 152 1.88 -0.95 23.38
C GLY A 152 2.97 -1.70 24.15
N VAL A 153 3.46 -2.82 23.62
CA VAL A 153 4.52 -3.65 24.24
C VAL A 153 5.61 -3.89 23.21
N GLU A 154 6.89 -3.77 23.59
CA GLU A 154 8.01 -4.06 22.70
C GLU A 154 8.22 -5.58 22.59
N GLY A 155 8.18 -6.10 21.37
CA GLY A 155 8.37 -7.51 21.06
C GLY A 155 7.19 -8.41 21.41
N GLU A 156 7.48 -9.68 21.70
CA GLU A 156 6.50 -10.73 22.00
C GLU A 156 5.66 -10.40 23.25
N THR A 157 4.38 -10.77 23.22
CA THR A 157 3.44 -10.55 24.32
C THR A 157 2.32 -11.57 24.29
N ASP A 158 1.76 -11.88 25.45
CA ASP A 158 0.57 -12.72 25.60
C ASP A 158 -0.73 -11.90 25.77
N ASP A 159 -0.65 -10.56 25.71
CA ASP A 159 -1.83 -9.69 25.83
C ASP A 159 -2.73 -9.83 24.59
N PRO A 160 -3.93 -10.42 24.72
CA PRO A 160 -4.79 -10.69 23.58
C PRO A 160 -5.28 -9.42 22.88
N ALA A 161 -5.39 -8.29 23.59
CA ALA A 161 -5.82 -7.03 23.00
C ALA A 161 -4.74 -6.43 22.10
N ILE A 162 -3.47 -6.52 22.51
CA ILE A 162 -2.32 -6.08 21.69
C ILE A 162 -2.16 -6.99 20.48
N LEU A 163 -2.22 -8.31 20.69
CA LEU A 163 -2.09 -9.27 19.59
C LEU A 163 -3.18 -9.07 18.53
N GLU A 164 -4.43 -8.83 18.93
CA GLU A 164 -5.52 -8.51 18.01
C GLU A 164 -5.31 -7.18 17.28
N LEU A 165 -4.85 -6.14 17.98
CA LEU A 165 -4.52 -4.86 17.35
C LEU A 165 -3.40 -5.01 16.31
N ARG A 166 -2.34 -5.77 16.62
CA ARG A 166 -1.26 -6.06 15.68
C ARG A 166 -1.75 -6.75 14.42
N ARG A 167 -2.54 -7.83 14.56
CA ARG A 167 -3.12 -8.52 13.40
C ARG A 167 -4.03 -7.61 12.58
N ARG A 168 -4.80 -6.73 13.24
CA ARG A 168 -5.59 -5.69 12.55
C ARG A 168 -4.72 -4.72 11.77
N GLN A 169 -3.60 -4.24 12.36
CA GLN A 169 -2.64 -3.38 11.67
C GLN A 169 -2.04 -4.07 10.44
N MET A 170 -1.65 -5.34 10.56
CA MET A 170 -1.15 -6.12 9.42
C MET A 170 -2.20 -6.19 8.30
N ARG A 171 -3.46 -6.47 8.63
CA ARG A 171 -4.57 -6.49 7.65
C ARG A 171 -4.78 -5.13 6.99
N ASN A 172 -4.71 -4.04 7.75
CA ASN A 172 -4.80 -2.67 7.23
C ASN A 172 -3.69 -2.34 6.23
N LEU A 173 -2.43 -2.66 6.58
CA LEU A 173 -1.27 -2.40 5.75
C LEU A 173 -1.31 -3.24 4.46
N ILE A 174 -1.69 -4.51 4.55
CA ILE A 174 -1.88 -5.39 3.38
C ILE A 174 -3.00 -4.87 2.48
N ALA A 175 -4.18 -4.59 3.04
CA ALA A 175 -5.30 -4.04 2.29
C ALA A 175 -4.91 -2.75 1.57
N THR A 176 -4.20 -1.85 2.27
CA THR A 176 -3.74 -0.60 1.68
C THR A 176 -2.77 -0.80 0.53
N THR A 177 -1.81 -1.70 0.68
CA THR A 177 -0.82 -2.01 -0.37
C THR A 177 -1.50 -2.57 -1.62
N PHE A 178 -2.38 -3.55 -1.46
CA PHE A 178 -2.95 -4.29 -2.58
C PHE A 178 -4.15 -3.60 -3.24
N LEU A 179 -4.83 -2.67 -2.57
CA LEU A 179 -5.98 -1.95 -3.15
C LEU A 179 -5.61 -0.57 -3.67
N SER A 180 -4.42 -0.05 -3.35
CA SER A 180 -3.92 1.17 -3.98
C SER A 180 -3.61 0.96 -5.46
N ALA A 181 -3.76 2.02 -6.26
CA ALA A 181 -3.32 2.02 -7.64
C ALA A 181 -1.79 1.93 -7.72
N GLY A 182 -1.28 1.26 -8.75
CA GLY A 182 0.14 0.90 -8.90
C GLY A 182 0.38 -0.59 -8.73
N THR A 183 1.65 -1.02 -8.67
CA THR A 183 2.02 -2.44 -8.60
C THR A 183 2.38 -2.81 -7.15
N PRO A 184 1.56 -3.62 -6.45
CA PRO A 184 1.88 -4.02 -5.07
C PRO A 184 3.02 -5.05 -5.05
N MET A 185 3.92 -4.90 -4.08
CA MET A 185 4.95 -5.87 -3.73
C MET A 185 4.72 -6.37 -2.30
N LEU A 186 4.77 -7.69 -2.12
CA LEU A 186 4.70 -8.36 -0.83
C LEU A 186 6.06 -8.97 -0.50
N LEU A 187 6.58 -8.70 0.70
CA LEU A 187 7.75 -9.38 1.23
C LEU A 187 7.37 -10.82 1.58
N GLY A 188 8.15 -11.80 1.08
CA GLY A 188 7.91 -13.21 1.37
C GLY A 188 7.96 -13.50 2.88
N GLY A 189 6.93 -14.21 3.36
CA GLY A 189 6.73 -14.54 4.77
C GLY A 189 5.78 -13.58 5.50
N ASP A 190 5.53 -12.37 4.97
CA ASP A 190 4.57 -11.45 5.59
C ASP A 190 3.13 -11.97 5.48
N GLU A 191 2.83 -12.84 4.51
CA GLU A 191 1.54 -13.51 4.40
C GLU A 191 1.17 -14.35 5.62
N VAL A 192 2.14 -14.71 6.46
CA VAL A 192 1.96 -15.49 7.70
C VAL A 192 2.54 -14.78 8.92
N GLY A 193 2.89 -13.50 8.78
CA GLY A 193 3.50 -12.72 9.86
C GLY A 193 4.87 -13.22 10.29
N ARG A 194 5.77 -13.48 9.33
CA ARG A 194 7.18 -13.81 9.63
C ARG A 194 7.81 -12.74 10.50
N SER A 195 8.48 -13.15 11.57
CA SER A 195 9.24 -12.27 12.45
C SER A 195 10.74 -12.50 12.28
N GLN A 196 11.52 -11.42 12.37
CA GLN A 196 12.97 -11.44 12.53
C GLN A 196 13.36 -11.03 13.97
N GLN A 197 12.41 -11.14 14.91
CA GLN A 197 12.56 -10.83 16.33
C GLN A 197 13.03 -9.38 16.58
N GLY A 198 12.58 -8.45 15.75
CA GLY A 198 12.99 -7.05 15.83
C GLY A 198 14.35 -6.77 15.21
N ASN A 199 14.99 -7.74 14.54
CA ASN A 199 16.15 -7.46 13.70
C ASN A 199 15.68 -6.84 12.38
N ASN A 200 16.02 -5.57 12.15
CA ASN A 200 15.62 -4.83 10.95
C ASN A 200 16.68 -4.81 9.84
N ASN A 201 17.75 -5.57 10.02
CA ASN A 201 18.89 -5.65 9.12
C ASN A 201 19.49 -7.05 9.17
N ALA A 202 18.69 -8.08 8.93
CA ALA A 202 19.11 -9.48 9.08
C ALA A 202 20.02 -10.00 7.94
N TYR A 203 20.84 -9.12 7.34
CA TYR A 203 21.65 -9.39 6.14
C TYR A 203 22.68 -10.52 6.35
N CYS A 204 23.20 -10.66 7.57
CA CYS A 204 24.21 -11.66 7.94
C CYS A 204 23.63 -12.87 8.70
N GLN A 205 22.30 -12.94 8.86
CA GLN A 205 21.63 -13.98 9.62
C GLN A 205 21.21 -15.14 8.70
N ASN A 206 22.06 -16.16 8.57
CA ASN A 206 21.67 -17.41 7.91
C ASN A 206 21.24 -18.47 8.93
N ASN A 207 20.11 -18.22 9.60
CA ASN A 207 19.57 -19.03 10.69
C ASN A 207 18.05 -18.76 10.87
N GLU A 208 17.47 -19.27 11.95
CA GLU A 208 16.04 -19.19 12.29
C GLU A 208 15.48 -17.75 12.37
N ILE A 209 16.33 -16.73 12.54
CA ILE A 209 15.91 -15.31 12.47
C ILE A 209 15.45 -14.97 11.05
N ALA A 210 16.16 -15.42 10.01
CA ALA A 210 15.85 -15.07 8.63
C ALA A 210 15.03 -16.14 7.89
N TRP A 211 15.12 -17.41 8.31
CA TRP A 211 14.45 -18.52 7.64
C TRP A 211 12.93 -18.42 7.71
N ASN A 212 12.27 -18.92 6.66
CA ASN A 212 10.81 -19.07 6.65
C ASN A 212 10.41 -20.29 7.48
N HIS A 213 9.47 -20.08 8.42
CA HIS A 213 8.87 -21.14 9.22
C HIS A 213 7.55 -21.57 8.59
N TRP A 214 7.41 -22.85 8.25
CA TRP A 214 6.25 -23.37 7.48
C TRP A 214 5.18 -24.06 8.34
N LYS A 215 5.33 -24.01 9.67
CA LYS A 215 4.34 -24.54 10.61
C LYS A 215 3.58 -23.37 11.20
N PHE A 216 2.38 -23.12 10.69
CA PHE A 216 1.58 -21.96 11.07
C PHE A 216 0.71 -22.26 12.28
N THR A 217 0.56 -21.27 13.15
CA THR A 217 -0.53 -21.24 14.13
C THR A 217 -1.85 -20.95 13.43
N GLN A 218 -2.97 -21.06 14.14
CA GLN A 218 -4.29 -20.74 13.58
C GLN A 218 -4.39 -19.25 13.22
N GLU A 219 -3.80 -18.36 14.02
CA GLU A 219 -3.80 -16.92 13.80
C GLU A 219 -2.96 -16.53 12.56
N GLN A 220 -1.84 -17.22 12.33
CA GLN A 220 -1.05 -17.06 11.12
C GLN A 220 -1.81 -17.57 9.88
N GLN A 221 -2.55 -18.67 10.02
CA GLN A 221 -3.45 -19.16 8.96
C GLN A 221 -4.54 -18.14 8.63
N ASN A 222 -5.16 -17.51 9.64
CA ASN A 222 -6.16 -16.46 9.41
C ASN A 222 -5.57 -15.24 8.67
N THR A 223 -4.33 -14.87 9.00
CA THR A 223 -3.59 -13.79 8.30
C THR A 223 -3.36 -14.15 6.83
N TYR A 224 -2.92 -15.38 6.58
CA TYR A 224 -2.71 -15.90 5.23
C TYR A 224 -4.00 -15.91 4.40
N ASP A 225 -5.11 -16.35 5.00
CA ASP A 225 -6.42 -16.39 4.34
C ASP A 225 -6.92 -14.97 3.99
N PHE A 226 -6.69 -13.99 4.87
CA PHE A 226 -6.99 -12.59 4.59
C PHE A 226 -6.13 -12.02 3.45
N VAL A 227 -4.82 -12.28 3.45
CA VAL A 227 -3.90 -11.84 2.38
C VAL A 227 -4.35 -12.40 1.04
N ARG A 228 -4.69 -13.69 0.99
CA ARG A 228 -5.25 -14.34 -0.21
C ARG A 228 -6.55 -13.69 -0.66
N HIS A 229 -7.44 -13.38 0.27
CA HIS A 229 -8.72 -12.73 -0.02
C HIS A 229 -8.54 -11.35 -0.67
N VAL A 230 -7.65 -10.51 -0.12
CA VAL A 230 -7.36 -9.18 -0.68
C VAL A 230 -6.71 -9.29 -2.07
N ILE A 231 -5.78 -10.22 -2.26
CA ILE A 231 -5.17 -10.49 -3.57
C ILE A 231 -6.24 -10.90 -4.57
N HIS A 232 -7.17 -11.76 -4.17
CA HIS A 232 -8.27 -12.21 -5.03
C HIS A 232 -9.19 -11.05 -5.43
N ILE A 233 -9.59 -10.18 -4.50
CA ILE A 233 -10.35 -8.96 -4.80
C ILE A 233 -9.61 -8.12 -5.85
N ARG A 234 -8.31 -7.89 -5.67
CA ARG A 234 -7.51 -7.12 -6.63
C ARG A 234 -7.53 -7.77 -8.01
N GLN A 235 -7.36 -9.08 -8.09
CA GLN A 235 -7.30 -9.83 -9.35
C GLN A 235 -8.64 -9.87 -10.09
N GLU A 236 -9.75 -9.96 -9.36
CA GLU A 236 -11.11 -9.99 -9.93
C GLU A 236 -11.56 -8.62 -10.43
N HIS A 237 -11.13 -7.54 -9.78
CA HIS A 237 -11.64 -6.20 -10.04
C HIS A 237 -10.60 -5.27 -10.68
N SER A 238 -10.89 -4.88 -11.92
CA SER A 238 -10.10 -3.98 -12.75
C SER A 238 -9.90 -2.58 -12.15
N VAL A 239 -10.80 -2.15 -11.25
CA VAL A 239 -10.72 -0.88 -10.54
C VAL A 239 -9.44 -0.74 -9.70
N PHE A 240 -8.86 -1.87 -9.26
CA PHE A 240 -7.59 -1.89 -8.51
C PHE A 240 -6.37 -2.14 -9.41
N GLN A 241 -6.57 -2.40 -10.71
CA GLN A 241 -5.52 -2.71 -11.69
C GLN A 241 -5.44 -1.66 -12.81
N ARG A 242 -5.79 -0.40 -12.50
CA ARG A 242 -5.92 0.67 -13.48
C ARG A 242 -4.60 1.02 -14.16
N ASN A 243 -4.69 1.40 -15.44
CA ASN A 243 -3.55 1.84 -16.25
C ASN A 243 -3.43 3.37 -16.33
N GLY A 244 -4.51 4.09 -16.01
CA GLY A 244 -4.55 5.54 -16.06
C GLY A 244 -4.96 6.11 -14.71
N TYR A 245 -4.53 7.34 -14.46
CA TYR A 245 -4.88 8.09 -13.26
C TYR A 245 -6.35 8.48 -13.20
N LEU A 246 -6.81 8.69 -11.98
CA LEU A 246 -8.16 9.18 -11.68
C LEU A 246 -8.16 10.71 -11.72
N ASN A 247 -9.25 11.32 -12.17
CA ASN A 247 -9.30 12.79 -12.34
C ASN A 247 -10.54 13.44 -11.71
N GLY A 248 -11.39 12.68 -11.03
CA GLY A 248 -12.61 13.14 -10.37
C GLY A 248 -13.73 13.53 -11.34
N LYS A 249 -13.58 13.28 -12.64
CA LYS A 249 -14.61 13.59 -13.64
C LYS A 249 -15.53 12.40 -13.83
N ASN A 250 -16.75 12.70 -14.27
CA ASN A 250 -17.74 11.68 -14.56
C ASN A 250 -17.26 10.73 -15.65
N VAL A 251 -17.53 9.45 -15.45
CA VAL A 251 -17.33 8.43 -16.48
C VAL A 251 -18.61 8.35 -17.33
N ASP A 252 -18.50 8.77 -18.60
CA ASP A 252 -19.61 9.06 -19.53
C ASP A 252 -20.78 8.06 -19.52
N PHE A 253 -20.50 6.76 -19.39
CA PHE A 253 -21.52 5.71 -19.48
C PHE A 253 -22.13 5.29 -18.14
N VAL A 254 -21.57 5.71 -17.01
CA VAL A 254 -22.16 5.50 -15.66
C VAL A 254 -22.56 6.81 -14.97
N ASN A 255 -22.18 7.95 -15.54
CA ASN A 255 -22.47 9.30 -15.04
C ASN A 255 -22.19 9.49 -13.53
N VAL A 256 -21.07 8.93 -13.06
CA VAL A 256 -20.53 9.11 -11.71
C VAL A 256 -19.06 9.48 -11.82
N PRO A 257 -18.49 10.26 -10.88
CA PRO A 257 -17.06 10.54 -10.89
C PRO A 257 -16.25 9.25 -10.75
N ASP A 258 -15.10 9.19 -11.42
CA ASP A 258 -14.23 8.01 -11.37
C ASP A 258 -13.66 7.76 -9.96
N ILE A 259 -13.52 8.82 -9.16
CA ILE A 259 -13.19 8.83 -7.74
C ILE A 259 -13.97 9.91 -6.99
N ALA A 260 -14.36 9.62 -5.75
CA ALA A 260 -14.86 10.63 -4.82
C ALA A 260 -14.38 10.34 -3.38
N TRP A 261 -14.21 11.38 -2.58
CA TRP A 261 -13.65 11.28 -1.23
C TRP A 261 -14.66 11.75 -0.20
N PHE A 262 -14.76 11.02 0.91
CA PHE A 262 -15.85 11.16 1.88
C PHE A 262 -15.35 11.24 3.31
N ARG A 263 -16.03 12.06 4.10
CA ARG A 263 -15.94 12.07 5.55
C ARG A 263 -16.76 10.92 6.14
N ALA A 264 -16.61 10.69 7.45
CA ALA A 264 -17.36 9.66 8.17
C ALA A 264 -18.89 9.87 8.10
N ASP A 265 -19.36 11.12 8.04
CA ASP A 265 -20.79 11.42 7.97
C ASP A 265 -21.41 11.26 6.57
N GLY A 266 -20.62 10.83 5.58
CA GLY A 266 -21.09 10.59 4.21
C GLY A 266 -21.06 11.82 3.32
N GLU A 267 -20.60 12.97 3.83
CA GLU A 267 -20.39 14.19 3.02
C GLU A 267 -19.05 14.10 2.25
N ILE A 268 -19.02 14.76 1.09
CA ILE A 268 -17.81 14.88 0.26
C ILE A 268 -16.76 15.73 0.99
N PHE A 269 -15.50 15.34 0.89
CA PHE A 269 -14.36 16.10 1.41
C PHE A 269 -14.32 17.52 0.83
N THR A 270 -14.11 18.51 1.70
CA THR A 270 -13.81 19.89 1.32
C THR A 270 -12.29 20.10 1.21
N PRO A 271 -11.82 21.23 0.63
CA PRO A 271 -10.40 21.58 0.66
C PRO A 271 -9.82 21.63 2.08
N GLU A 272 -10.60 22.11 3.06
CA GLU A 272 -10.17 22.19 4.46
C GLU A 272 -9.97 20.81 5.10
N ASP A 273 -10.77 19.81 4.72
CA ASP A 273 -10.58 18.43 5.19
C ASP A 273 -9.24 17.84 4.73
N TRP A 274 -8.81 18.19 3.51
CA TRP A 274 -7.53 17.78 2.94
C TRP A 274 -6.34 18.48 3.59
N GLU A 275 -6.46 19.78 3.85
CA GLU A 275 -5.40 20.61 4.44
C GLU A 275 -5.28 20.42 5.96
N SER A 276 -6.29 19.84 6.60
CA SER A 276 -6.32 19.64 8.04
C SER A 276 -5.28 18.60 8.49
N PRO A 277 -4.33 18.99 9.38
CA PRO A 277 -3.34 18.06 9.92
C PRO A 277 -3.94 17.06 10.93
N ASN A 278 -5.21 17.24 11.31
CA ASN A 278 -5.91 16.41 12.28
C ASN A 278 -6.83 15.36 11.64
N THR A 279 -7.00 15.39 10.32
CA THR A 279 -7.80 14.39 9.62
C THR A 279 -7.12 13.01 9.76
N ARG A 280 -7.85 12.03 10.30
CA ARG A 280 -7.39 10.65 10.54
C ARG A 280 -8.30 9.60 9.88
N GLN A 281 -9.29 10.07 9.14
CA GLN A 281 -10.34 9.24 8.56
C GLN A 281 -10.53 9.68 7.13
N ILE A 282 -10.65 8.72 6.22
CA ILE A 282 -10.88 9.01 4.81
C ILE A 282 -11.68 7.87 4.18
N GLY A 283 -12.78 8.23 3.53
CA GLY A 283 -13.53 7.36 2.65
C GLY A 283 -13.16 7.63 1.20
N VAL A 284 -12.99 6.58 0.40
CA VAL A 284 -12.76 6.67 -1.04
C VAL A 284 -13.78 5.82 -1.77
N TYR A 285 -14.51 6.44 -2.68
CA TYR A 285 -15.31 5.78 -3.68
C TYR A 285 -14.50 5.65 -4.97
N LEU A 286 -14.51 4.46 -5.57
CA LEU A 286 -13.92 4.19 -6.88
C LEU A 286 -15.01 3.68 -7.80
N ALA A 287 -15.20 4.32 -8.95
CA ALA A 287 -16.11 3.82 -9.96
C ALA A 287 -15.52 2.57 -10.62
N GLY A 288 -16.33 1.51 -10.75
CA GLY A 288 -16.01 0.30 -11.50
C GLY A 288 -15.97 0.50 -13.01
N ALA A 289 -15.76 1.72 -13.48
CA ALA A 289 -15.69 2.05 -14.89
C ALA A 289 -14.26 2.53 -15.17
N VAL A 290 -13.50 1.74 -15.90
CA VAL A 290 -12.12 2.08 -16.26
C VAL A 290 -12.08 2.48 -17.73
N ARG A 291 -11.79 3.75 -18.02
CA ARG A 291 -11.42 4.17 -19.38
C ARG A 291 -10.08 3.52 -19.73
N SER A 292 -10.07 2.68 -20.75
CA SER A 292 -8.84 2.08 -21.29
C SER A 292 -8.52 2.77 -22.61
N HIS A 293 -7.27 3.23 -22.77
CA HIS A 293 -6.82 3.89 -24.00
C HIS A 293 -6.87 2.98 -25.24
N ASN A 294 -6.85 1.64 -25.06
CA ASN A 294 -6.59 0.71 -26.15
C ASN A 294 -7.52 -0.52 -26.22
N ARG A 295 -8.52 -0.66 -25.34
CA ARG A 295 -9.46 -1.81 -25.31
C ARG A 295 -10.78 -1.37 -24.70
N HIS A 296 -11.90 -1.88 -25.21
CA HIS A 296 -13.29 -1.64 -24.79
C HIS A 296 -13.46 -1.18 -23.34
N ASP A 297 -14.33 -0.20 -23.11
CA ASP A 297 -14.72 0.25 -21.77
C ASP A 297 -14.97 -0.96 -20.87
N LEU A 298 -14.15 -1.10 -19.82
CA LEU A 298 -14.30 -2.17 -18.84
C LEU A 298 -15.27 -1.67 -17.78
N VAL A 299 -16.42 -2.33 -17.73
CA VAL A 299 -17.43 -2.15 -16.69
C VAL A 299 -17.25 -3.26 -15.66
N ASP A 300 -17.16 -2.85 -14.41
CA ASP A 300 -16.88 -3.61 -13.20
C ASP A 300 -17.72 -3.00 -12.06
N ASN A 301 -17.69 -3.60 -10.88
CA ASN A 301 -18.32 -3.04 -9.69
C ASN A 301 -17.57 -1.80 -9.19
N GLY A 302 -18.34 -0.81 -8.71
CA GLY A 302 -17.78 0.28 -7.91
C GLY A 302 -17.46 -0.19 -6.49
N PHE A 303 -16.60 0.54 -5.79
CA PHE A 303 -16.20 0.23 -4.42
C PHE A 303 -16.22 1.48 -3.56
N TYR A 304 -16.56 1.31 -2.30
CA TYR A 304 -16.34 2.31 -1.25
C TYR A 304 -15.43 1.71 -0.19
N TRP A 305 -14.33 2.37 0.11
CA TRP A 305 -13.35 1.93 1.09
C TRP A 305 -13.14 3.02 2.12
N PHE A 306 -13.33 2.69 3.39
CA PHE A 306 -13.14 3.62 4.49
C PHE A 306 -11.97 3.21 5.35
N LEU A 307 -11.09 4.16 5.67
CA LEU A 307 -9.90 3.97 6.48
C LEU A 307 -10.00 4.85 7.73
N ASN A 308 -9.90 4.25 8.92
CA ASN A 308 -9.87 4.92 10.21
C ASN A 308 -8.52 4.68 10.90
N SER A 309 -7.64 5.68 10.91
CA SER A 309 -6.37 5.66 11.63
C SER A 309 -6.42 6.43 12.96
N SER A 310 -7.59 6.53 13.58
CA SER A 310 -7.71 7.11 14.91
C SER A 310 -7.78 6.01 15.99
N ALA A 311 -7.48 6.42 17.22
CA ALA A 311 -7.67 5.61 18.42
C ALA A 311 -9.14 5.49 18.85
N GLU A 312 -10.05 6.16 18.15
CA GLU A 312 -11.47 6.22 18.47
C GLU A 312 -12.28 5.39 17.47
N GLU A 313 -13.40 4.86 17.96
CA GLU A 313 -14.43 4.28 17.11
C GLU A 313 -15.08 5.38 16.26
N VAL A 314 -15.49 5.03 15.04
CA VAL A 314 -16.15 5.96 14.12
C VAL A 314 -17.43 5.36 13.55
N GLU A 315 -18.49 6.16 13.55
CA GLU A 315 -19.73 5.85 12.82
C GLU A 315 -19.60 6.36 11.38
N VAL A 316 -19.61 5.44 10.42
CA VAL A 316 -19.49 5.72 8.99
C VAL A 316 -20.86 5.64 8.33
N THR A 317 -21.28 6.71 7.66
CA THR A 317 -22.49 6.71 6.83
C THR A 317 -22.11 6.34 5.41
N LEU A 318 -22.69 5.26 4.88
CA LEU A 318 -22.42 4.83 3.51
C LEU A 318 -22.96 5.85 2.49
N PRO A 319 -22.17 6.26 1.48
CA PRO A 319 -22.60 7.22 0.47
C PRO A 319 -23.87 6.77 -0.26
N ASN A 320 -24.63 7.73 -0.81
CA ASN A 320 -25.89 7.44 -1.50
C ASN A 320 -26.03 8.24 -2.80
N GLY A 321 -27.15 8.09 -3.51
CA GLY A 321 -27.45 8.90 -4.68
C GLY A 321 -26.72 8.36 -5.89
N GLU A 322 -25.97 9.21 -6.59
CA GLU A 322 -25.27 8.78 -7.82
C GLU A 322 -24.23 7.66 -7.54
N PHE A 323 -23.68 7.57 -6.33
CA PHE A 323 -22.64 6.61 -5.99
C PHE A 323 -23.14 5.16 -5.89
N ALA A 324 -24.25 4.94 -5.19
CA ALA A 324 -24.87 3.62 -4.97
C ALA A 324 -26.22 3.73 -4.24
N SER A 325 -27.00 2.65 -4.33
CA SER A 325 -28.18 2.38 -3.50
C SER A 325 -27.97 1.21 -2.53
N GLU A 326 -27.07 0.27 -2.85
CA GLU A 326 -26.76 -0.92 -2.04
C GLU A 326 -25.26 -1.27 -2.08
N TYR A 327 -24.77 -1.82 -0.96
CA TYR A 327 -23.38 -2.17 -0.71
C TYR A 327 -23.25 -3.57 -0.12
N LEU A 328 -22.27 -4.35 -0.57
CA LEU A 328 -21.89 -5.64 0.03
C LEU A 328 -20.51 -5.50 0.70
N LEU A 329 -20.43 -5.80 2.00
CA LEU A 329 -19.16 -5.78 2.75
C LEU A 329 -18.22 -6.88 2.24
N ARG A 330 -17.07 -6.50 1.67
CA ARG A 330 -16.05 -7.44 1.18
C ARG A 330 -15.00 -7.76 2.23
N PHE A 331 -14.62 -6.80 3.07
CA PHE A 331 -13.88 -7.06 4.30
C PHE A 331 -14.06 -5.94 5.33
N ASN A 332 -13.86 -6.27 6.60
CA ASN A 332 -13.59 -5.36 7.72
C ASN A 332 -12.36 -5.88 8.47
N THR A 333 -11.29 -5.08 8.55
CA THR A 333 -10.02 -5.52 9.16
C THR A 333 -10.13 -5.76 10.67
N ALA A 334 -11.18 -5.26 11.32
CA ALA A 334 -11.43 -5.43 12.74
C ALA A 334 -12.06 -6.78 13.13
N ASP A 335 -12.51 -7.58 12.16
CA ASP A 335 -13.04 -8.93 12.38
C ASP A 335 -12.20 -9.95 11.61
N GLU A 336 -11.40 -10.72 12.34
CA GLU A 336 -10.48 -11.69 11.75
C GLU A 336 -11.10 -13.02 11.35
N LEU A 337 -12.37 -13.28 11.71
CA LEU A 337 -13.04 -14.55 11.42
C LEU A 337 -14.20 -14.38 10.45
N HIS A 338 -14.85 -13.21 10.45
CA HIS A 338 -16.01 -12.89 9.64
C HIS A 338 -15.84 -11.56 8.94
N TRP A 339 -14.70 -11.35 8.29
CA TRP A 339 -14.39 -10.07 7.65
C TRP A 339 -15.41 -9.67 6.58
N GLN A 340 -16.08 -10.61 5.91
CA GLN A 340 -17.02 -10.34 4.80
C GLN A 340 -18.50 -10.48 5.23
N GLY A 341 -19.37 -9.68 4.60
CA GLY A 341 -20.82 -9.79 4.75
C GLY A 341 -21.44 -10.73 3.71
N THR A 342 -22.60 -11.29 4.02
CA THR A 342 -23.35 -12.18 3.12
C THR A 342 -24.49 -11.48 2.39
N GLU A 343 -25.01 -10.40 2.95
CA GLU A 343 -26.18 -9.68 2.43
C GLU A 343 -25.83 -8.22 2.12
N PRO A 344 -26.39 -7.64 1.05
CA PRO A 344 -26.28 -6.22 0.80
C PRO A 344 -26.96 -5.38 1.89
N ILE A 345 -26.39 -4.21 2.17
CA ILE A 345 -26.95 -3.17 3.04
C ILE A 345 -27.24 -1.91 2.23
N ALA A 346 -28.24 -1.15 2.66
CA ALA A 346 -28.67 0.05 1.95
C ALA A 346 -27.64 1.19 2.08
N ALA A 347 -27.61 2.08 1.10
CA ALA A 347 -26.97 3.37 1.22
C ALA A 347 -27.56 4.17 2.41
N LYS A 348 -26.80 5.11 2.98
CA LYS A 348 -27.09 5.82 4.24
C LYS A 348 -27.13 4.97 5.50
N THR A 349 -26.94 3.65 5.41
CA THR A 349 -26.71 2.83 6.60
C THR A 349 -25.48 3.34 7.34
N LYS A 350 -25.62 3.48 8.66
CA LYS A 350 -24.54 3.84 9.58
C LYS A 350 -23.87 2.57 10.07
N VAL A 351 -22.57 2.45 9.84
CA VAL A 351 -21.76 1.31 10.25
C VAL A 351 -20.69 1.78 11.21
N VAL A 352 -20.59 1.10 12.34
CA VAL A 352 -19.59 1.39 13.36
C VAL A 352 -18.29 0.66 13.01
N LEU A 353 -17.20 1.41 12.91
CA LEU A 353 -15.87 0.89 12.63
C LEU A 353 -14.96 1.12 13.83
N LYS A 354 -14.33 0.05 14.31
CA LYS A 354 -13.42 0.08 15.48
C LYS A 354 -12.23 1.03 15.25
N PRO A 355 -11.53 1.44 16.33
CA PRO A 355 -10.23 2.08 16.23
C PRO A 355 -9.28 1.32 15.31
N TRP A 356 -8.50 2.06 14.55
CA TRP A 356 -7.44 1.52 13.70
C TRP A 356 -7.92 0.42 12.74
N ALA A 357 -9.00 0.67 12.01
CA ALA A 357 -9.60 -0.32 11.12
C ALA A 357 -9.94 0.27 9.75
N SER A 358 -10.13 -0.61 8.78
CA SER A 358 -10.68 -0.26 7.48
C SER A 358 -11.73 -1.28 7.05
N ALA A 359 -12.65 -0.83 6.21
CA ALA A 359 -13.67 -1.70 5.64
C ALA A 359 -13.95 -1.33 4.18
N LEU A 360 -14.04 -2.36 3.33
CA LEU A 360 -14.30 -2.24 1.90
C LEU A 360 -15.69 -2.78 1.60
N TRP A 361 -16.47 -1.98 0.90
CA TRP A 361 -17.77 -2.35 0.37
C TRP A 361 -17.77 -2.30 -1.15
N MET A 362 -18.39 -3.31 -1.77
CA MET A 362 -18.65 -3.36 -3.19
C MET A 362 -20.05 -2.82 -3.48
N VAL A 363 -20.18 -1.96 -4.48
CA VAL A 363 -21.47 -1.45 -4.95
C VAL A 363 -22.19 -2.55 -5.73
N THR A 364 -23.34 -2.99 -5.23
CA THR A 364 -24.16 -4.03 -5.86
C THR A 364 -25.29 -3.45 -6.71
N ARG A 365 -25.69 -2.20 -6.44
CA ARG A 365 -26.76 -1.51 -7.15
C ARG A 365 -26.56 0.00 -7.18
N ARG A 366 -26.93 0.62 -8.29
CA ARG A 366 -27.08 2.07 -8.48
C ARG A 366 -28.52 2.34 -8.93
N ASP A 367 -29.04 3.51 -8.56
CA ASP A 367 -30.40 3.95 -8.91
C ASP A 367 -30.53 4.43 -10.36
#